data_AF-A0A2D3VQT8-F1
#
_entry.id   AF-A0A2D3VQT8-F1
#
_cell.length_a   1.000
_cell.length_b   1.000
_cell.length_c   1.000
_cell.angle_alpha   90.00
_cell.angle_beta   90.00
_cell.angle_gamma   90.00
#
_symmetry.space_group_name_H-M   'P 1'
#
loop_
_entity.id
_entity.type
_entity.pdbx_description
1 polymer ?
#
loop_
_entity_poly.entity_id
_entity_poly.type
_entity_poly.pdbx_seq_one_letter_code
_entity_poly.pdbx_strand_id
1 'polypeptide(L)'
;MAPTKLQRLTAELEHSQAALVNLRRNYTSQTTCRGALSNATDLGSHILLLFVGPQQELITLHSDMLPDKTKAYLTARAAAEPFRQLPNELPEIVNLYRLFLYTGTVFSIANSDKDEMDAAEFNHGASMDAEKVTLMECYILGTHLHDERFRNAAINALVQKVEEEEEYPTGLAADVYRHTSPGDKLRRLIVDFHVWKGQGEWLCFPHEDAHGPEEFLADVAAATKRAGAMVYWDHMKSPWETFLCTRYHQHAHTQGCVKVIDLSGED
;
A
#
# COMPACT_ATOMS: atom_id res chain seq x y z
N MET A 1 -35.53 31.02 -25.83
CA MET A 1 -34.65 30.64 -26.96
C MET A 1 -33.54 29.77 -26.40
N ALA A 2 -33.30 28.60 -26.99
CA ALA A 2 -32.25 27.69 -26.53
C ALA A 2 -30.86 28.29 -26.86
N PRO A 3 -29.86 28.16 -25.96
CA PRO A 3 -28.53 28.67 -26.22
C PRO A 3 -27.92 27.96 -27.42
N THR A 4 -27.28 28.75 -28.29
CA THR A 4 -26.64 28.24 -29.50
C THR A 4 -25.43 27.37 -29.13
N LYS A 5 -25.01 26.48 -30.04
CA LYS A 5 -23.84 25.62 -29.84
C LYS A 5 -22.59 26.44 -29.48
N LEU A 6 -22.44 27.62 -30.07
CA LEU A 6 -21.33 28.54 -29.80
C LEU A 6 -21.37 29.05 -28.35
N GLN A 7 -22.55 29.43 -27.86
CA GLN A 7 -22.72 29.91 -26.47
C GLN A 7 -22.42 28.82 -25.43
N ARG A 8 -22.72 27.56 -25.73
CA ARG A 8 -22.38 26.42 -24.85
C ARG A 8 -20.88 26.19 -24.78
N LEU A 9 -20.21 26.18 -25.94
CA LEU A 9 -18.75 26.00 -26.02
C LEU A 9 -17.99 27.15 -25.35
N THR A 10 -18.46 28.38 -25.47
CA THR A 10 -17.85 29.53 -24.77
C THR A 10 -17.99 29.40 -23.26
N ALA A 11 -19.16 29.00 -22.76
CA ALA A 11 -19.38 28.79 -21.33
C ALA A 11 -18.54 27.63 -20.77
N GLU A 12 -18.39 26.53 -21.53
CA GLU A 12 -17.51 25.41 -21.17
C GLU A 12 -16.03 25.82 -21.15
N LEU A 13 -15.60 26.65 -22.10
CA LEU A 13 -14.23 27.17 -22.14
C LEU A 13 -13.94 28.10 -20.95
N GLU A 14 -14.86 29.02 -20.63
CA GLU A 14 -14.74 29.92 -19.50
C GLU A 14 -14.74 29.16 -18.17
N HIS A 15 -15.59 28.13 -18.03
CA HIS A 15 -15.61 27.25 -16.87
C HIS A 15 -14.28 26.48 -16.71
N SER A 16 -13.76 25.93 -17.81
CA SER A 16 -12.48 25.21 -17.82
C SER A 16 -11.30 26.13 -17.48
N GLN A 17 -11.30 27.36 -18.00
CA GLN A 17 -10.28 28.36 -17.67
C GLN A 17 -10.33 28.77 -16.19
N ALA A 18 -11.52 28.95 -15.63
CA ALA A 18 -11.69 29.25 -14.21
C ALA A 18 -11.22 28.07 -13.32
N ALA A 19 -11.54 26.84 -13.72
CA ALA A 19 -11.06 25.64 -13.03
C ALA A 19 -9.53 25.54 -13.05
N LEU A 20 -8.88 25.83 -14.19
CA LEU A 20 -7.42 25.85 -14.31
C LEU A 20 -6.75 26.94 -13.45
N VAL A 21 -7.35 28.13 -13.36
CA VAL A 21 -6.84 29.20 -12.49
C VAL A 21 -6.92 28.81 -11.01
N ASN A 22 -8.01 28.15 -10.60
CA ASN A 22 -8.17 27.64 -9.23
C ASN A 22 -7.21 26.48 -8.94
N LEU A 23 -7.03 25.54 -9.86
CA LEU A 23 -6.02 24.47 -9.78
C LEU A 23 -4.62 25.05 -9.63
N ARG A 24 -4.28 26.08 -10.42
CA ARG A 24 -2.97 26.74 -10.35
C ARG A 24 -2.75 27.48 -9.03
N ARG A 25 -3.79 28.13 -8.49
CA ARG A 25 -3.77 28.76 -7.15
C ARG A 25 -3.61 27.72 -6.04
N ASN A 26 -4.35 26.62 -6.10
CA ASN A 26 -4.26 25.54 -5.12
C ASN A 26 -2.88 24.85 -5.17
N TYR A 27 -2.29 24.71 -6.36
CA TYR A 27 -0.93 24.20 -6.54
C TYR A 27 0.14 25.16 -6.01
N THR A 28 -0.11 26.47 -6.05
CA THR A 28 0.82 27.48 -5.48
C THR A 28 0.59 27.74 -3.98
N SER A 29 -0.54 27.33 -3.42
CA SER A 29 -0.88 27.55 -2.01
C SER A 29 -0.83 26.26 -1.18
N GLN A 30 0.32 25.58 -1.11
CA GLN A 30 0.74 24.80 0.09
C GLN A 30 2.11 24.10 -0.04
N THR A 31 3.12 24.74 -0.61
CA THR A 31 4.51 24.39 -0.29
C THR A 31 5.25 25.66 0.08
N THR A 32 5.41 25.89 1.37
CA THR A 32 6.37 26.87 1.84
C THR A 32 7.75 26.42 1.32
N CYS A 33 8.33 27.13 0.35
CA CYS A 33 9.67 26.82 -0.19
C CYS A 33 10.81 26.98 0.84
N ARG A 34 10.47 27.24 2.11
CA ARG A 34 11.38 27.47 3.23
C ARG A 34 10.86 26.66 4.41
N GLY A 35 11.71 25.78 4.94
CA GLY A 35 11.50 25.07 6.20
C GLY A 35 12.70 25.27 7.12
N ALA A 36 12.55 25.00 8.41
CA ALA A 36 13.69 24.99 9.32
C ALA A 36 14.62 23.82 8.96
N LEU A 37 15.94 24.04 8.97
CA LEU A 37 16.92 22.98 8.70
C LEU A 37 16.76 21.79 9.66
N SER A 38 16.30 22.03 10.89
CA SER A 38 15.97 21.01 11.88
C SER A 38 14.89 20.02 11.44
N ASN A 39 14.08 20.38 10.45
CA ASN A 39 13.00 19.55 9.92
C ASN A 39 13.43 18.79 8.66
N ALA A 40 14.61 19.08 8.11
CA ALA A 40 15.12 18.37 6.95
C ALA A 40 15.64 16.99 7.39
N THR A 41 15.28 15.95 6.63
CA THR A 41 15.82 14.61 6.86
C THR A 41 17.31 14.60 6.52
N ASP A 42 18.14 14.16 7.47
CA ASP A 42 19.57 13.99 7.21
C ASP A 42 19.78 12.75 6.33
N LEU A 43 20.21 12.99 5.09
CA LEU A 43 20.48 11.93 4.12
C LEU A 43 21.84 11.27 4.34
N GLY A 44 22.74 11.89 5.10
CA GLY A 44 24.13 11.47 5.19
C GLY A 44 24.90 11.59 3.86
N SER A 45 26.07 10.95 3.79
CA SER A 45 26.99 11.05 2.65
C SER A 45 27.26 9.72 1.95
N HIS A 46 26.81 8.61 2.52
CA HIS A 46 27.17 7.28 2.03
C HIS A 46 26.11 6.76 1.08
N ILE A 47 26.52 6.50 -0.17
CA ILE A 47 25.65 5.92 -1.18
C ILE A 47 25.89 4.42 -1.28
N LEU A 48 24.80 3.70 -1.17
CA LEU A 48 24.67 2.27 -1.43
C LEU A 48 24.30 2.05 -2.89
N LEU A 49 25.03 1.17 -3.56
CA LEU A 49 24.69 0.64 -4.88
C LEU A 49 23.99 -0.72 -4.71
N LEU A 50 22.80 -0.87 -5.28
CA LEU A 50 21.97 -2.06 -5.16
C LEU A 50 21.52 -2.52 -6.56
N PHE A 51 21.85 -3.74 -6.94
CA PHE A 51 21.40 -4.32 -8.22
C PHE A 51 20.14 -5.14 -8.01
N VAL A 52 19.06 -4.85 -8.72
CA VAL A 52 17.72 -5.38 -8.47
C VAL A 52 17.18 -6.12 -9.69
N GLY A 53 16.50 -7.24 -9.44
CA GLY A 53 15.87 -8.05 -10.46
C GLY A 53 16.86 -8.84 -11.33
N PRO A 54 16.34 -9.65 -12.27
CA PRO A 54 17.16 -10.50 -13.13
C PRO A 54 18.01 -9.69 -14.12
N GLN A 55 17.58 -8.48 -14.49
CA GLN A 55 18.33 -7.56 -15.35
C GLN A 55 19.39 -6.75 -14.59
N GLN A 56 19.49 -6.90 -13.26
CA GLN A 56 20.43 -6.16 -12.41
C GLN A 56 20.30 -4.64 -12.60
N GLU A 57 19.08 -4.11 -12.48
CA GLU A 57 18.86 -2.66 -12.50
C GLU A 57 19.54 -2.01 -11.31
N LEU A 58 20.32 -0.96 -11.56
CA LEU A 58 21.05 -0.25 -10.51
C LEU A 58 20.15 0.78 -9.82
N ILE A 59 19.85 0.54 -8.56
CA ILE A 59 19.17 1.50 -7.67
C ILE A 59 20.18 1.99 -6.62
N THR A 60 20.15 3.30 -6.37
CA THR A 60 21.03 3.95 -5.39
C THR A 60 20.25 4.46 -4.18
N LEU A 61 20.79 4.22 -2.99
CA LEU A 61 20.16 4.57 -1.71
C LEU A 61 21.18 5.25 -0.81
N HIS A 62 20.77 6.21 0.03
CA HIS A 62 21.65 6.64 1.11
C HIS A 62 21.65 5.60 2.21
N SER A 63 22.81 5.08 2.57
CA SER A 63 22.88 4.03 3.59
C SER A 63 22.40 4.56 4.94
N ASP A 64 22.64 5.83 5.26
CA ASP A 64 22.24 6.45 6.53
C ASP A 64 20.71 6.40 6.75
N MET A 65 19.93 6.40 5.66
CA MET A 65 18.47 6.31 5.67
C MET A 65 17.93 4.92 5.98
N LEU A 66 18.75 3.87 5.83
CA LEU A 66 18.33 2.50 6.03
C LEU A 66 18.25 2.14 7.52
N PRO A 67 17.22 1.38 7.95
CA PRO A 67 17.23 0.78 9.27
C PRO A 67 18.44 -0.14 9.49
N ASP A 68 18.90 -0.24 10.73
CA ASP A 68 20.10 -1.05 11.06
C ASP A 68 19.96 -2.52 10.67
N LYS A 69 18.75 -3.08 10.78
CA LYS A 69 18.46 -4.46 10.36
C LYS A 69 18.59 -4.62 8.85
N THR A 70 18.10 -3.65 8.08
CA THR A 70 18.23 -3.62 6.61
C THR A 70 19.69 -3.46 6.20
N LYS A 71 20.44 -2.56 6.85
CA LYS A 71 21.89 -2.42 6.65
C LYS A 71 22.63 -3.73 6.90
N ALA A 72 22.32 -4.40 8.01
CA ALA A 72 22.95 -5.67 8.39
C ALA A 72 22.62 -6.78 7.39
N TYR A 73 21.36 -6.90 6.99
CA TYR A 73 20.90 -7.85 5.97
C TYR A 73 21.64 -7.66 4.64
N LEU A 74 21.63 -6.44 4.11
CA LEU A 74 22.29 -6.11 2.85
C LEU A 74 23.81 -6.28 2.91
N THR A 75 24.42 -6.01 4.07
CA THR A 75 25.87 -6.22 4.27
C THR A 75 26.23 -7.70 4.35
N ALA A 76 25.44 -8.52 5.06
CA ALA A 76 25.66 -9.97 5.11
C ALA A 76 25.54 -10.59 3.71
N ARG A 77 24.64 -10.06 2.88
CA ARG A 77 24.46 -10.50 1.50
C ARG A 77 25.63 -10.11 0.59
N ALA A 78 26.22 -8.94 0.81
CA ALA A 78 27.45 -8.50 0.14
C ALA A 78 28.70 -9.29 0.56
N ALA A 79 28.69 -9.93 1.74
CA ALA A 79 29.80 -10.78 2.14
C ALA A 79 29.83 -12.10 1.34
N ALA A 80 28.68 -12.51 0.79
CA ALA A 80 28.54 -13.71 -0.03
C ALA A 80 28.81 -13.46 -1.52
N GLU A 81 28.64 -12.23 -2.00
CA GLU A 81 28.68 -11.86 -3.42
C GLU A 81 29.43 -10.53 -3.61
N PRO A 82 30.13 -10.29 -4.73
CA PRO A 82 30.96 -9.09 -4.92
C PRO A 82 30.17 -7.77 -4.88
N PHE A 83 28.85 -7.83 -5.05
CA PHE A 83 27.95 -6.68 -5.01
C PHE A 83 26.70 -6.98 -4.20
N ARG A 84 26.04 -5.93 -3.69
CA ARG A 84 24.72 -6.06 -3.05
C ARG A 84 23.66 -6.23 -4.13
N GLN A 85 23.00 -7.38 -4.14
CA GLN A 85 22.03 -7.74 -5.16
C GLN A 85 20.72 -8.21 -4.55
N LEU A 86 19.60 -7.92 -5.18
CA LEU A 86 18.26 -8.41 -4.85
C LEU A 86 17.64 -9.00 -6.13
N PRO A 87 18.06 -10.21 -6.55
CA PRO A 87 17.78 -10.76 -7.89
C PRO A 87 16.33 -11.17 -8.09
N ASN A 88 15.60 -11.42 -7.00
CA ASN A 88 14.21 -11.87 -7.02
C ASN A 88 13.22 -10.73 -6.73
N GLU A 89 13.71 -9.51 -6.50
CA GLU A 89 12.87 -8.35 -6.21
C GLU A 89 12.59 -7.56 -7.49
N LEU A 90 11.44 -6.91 -7.52
CA LEU A 90 11.02 -6.05 -8.63
C LEU A 90 11.65 -4.65 -8.50
N PRO A 91 12.34 -4.12 -9.53
CA PRO A 91 12.94 -2.78 -9.48
C PRO A 91 11.94 -1.67 -9.13
N GLU A 92 10.72 -1.75 -9.64
CA GLU A 92 9.64 -0.80 -9.37
C GLU A 92 9.30 -0.73 -7.87
N ILE A 93 9.18 -1.88 -7.21
CA ILE A 93 8.87 -1.97 -5.78
C ILE A 93 10.05 -1.48 -4.93
N VAL A 94 11.29 -1.76 -5.34
CA VAL A 94 12.48 -1.21 -4.66
C VAL A 94 12.60 0.30 -4.88
N ASN A 95 12.15 0.83 -6.01
CA ASN A 95 12.05 2.27 -6.23
C ASN A 95 10.96 2.92 -5.34
N LEU A 96 9.83 2.26 -5.10
CA LEU A 96 8.85 2.71 -4.11
C LEU A 96 9.43 2.72 -2.70
N TYR A 97 10.18 1.68 -2.33
CA TYR A 97 10.91 1.66 -1.05
C TYR A 97 11.91 2.81 -0.94
N ARG A 98 12.67 3.08 -2.02
CA ARG A 98 13.56 4.24 -2.09
C ARG A 98 12.80 5.53 -1.85
N LEU A 99 11.67 5.77 -2.51
CA LEU A 99 10.90 6.99 -2.30
C LEU A 99 10.41 7.09 -0.85
N PHE A 100 9.89 5.98 -0.30
CA PHE A 100 9.44 5.91 1.08
C PHE A 100 10.53 6.27 2.08
N LEU A 101 11.77 5.80 1.88
CA LEU A 101 12.88 6.16 2.77
C LEU A 101 13.05 7.68 2.88
N TYR A 102 12.85 8.42 1.78
CA TYR A 102 13.12 9.85 1.71
C TYR A 102 11.92 10.69 2.14
N THR A 103 10.69 10.21 1.89
CA THR A 103 9.46 10.99 2.09
C THR A 103 8.62 10.50 3.26
N GLY A 104 8.77 9.24 3.66
CA GLY A 104 7.86 8.53 4.57
C GLY A 104 6.54 8.10 3.93
N THR A 105 6.37 8.27 2.62
CA THR A 105 5.12 8.00 1.89
C THR A 105 5.32 6.89 0.87
N VAL A 106 4.36 5.97 0.77
CA VAL A 106 4.28 4.96 -0.30
C VAL A 106 3.52 5.56 -1.47
N PHE A 107 4.21 5.87 -2.57
CA PHE A 107 3.60 6.49 -3.76
C PHE A 107 3.02 5.45 -4.71
N SER A 108 1.94 4.79 -4.29
CA SER A 108 1.29 3.70 -5.04
C SER A 108 0.23 4.16 -6.06
N ILE A 109 -0.29 5.39 -5.91
CA ILE A 109 -1.32 5.93 -6.80
C ILE A 109 -0.72 6.16 -8.19
N ALA A 110 -1.25 5.46 -9.19
CA ALA A 110 -0.82 5.65 -10.57
C ALA A 110 -1.27 7.02 -11.10
N ASN A 111 -0.42 7.66 -11.91
CA ASN A 111 -0.77 8.95 -12.55
C ASN A 111 -1.86 8.81 -13.63
N SER A 112 -2.32 7.60 -13.95
CA SER A 112 -3.27 7.31 -15.03
C SER A 112 -4.75 7.30 -14.61
N ASP A 113 -5.08 7.57 -13.35
CA ASP A 113 -6.44 7.27 -12.87
C ASP A 113 -7.40 8.46 -12.88
N LYS A 114 -7.35 9.28 -13.94
CA LYS A 114 -8.41 10.29 -14.15
C LYS A 114 -8.95 10.45 -15.56
N ASP A 115 -8.51 9.69 -16.56
CA ASP A 115 -9.09 9.81 -17.90
C ASP A 115 -9.37 8.42 -18.51
N GLU A 116 -10.67 8.20 -18.74
CA GLU A 116 -11.25 7.34 -19.78
C GLU A 116 -11.24 5.82 -19.55
N MET A 117 -12.32 5.37 -18.92
CA MET A 117 -13.14 4.21 -19.31
C MET A 117 -12.73 3.52 -20.62
N ASP A 118 -11.81 2.56 -20.55
CA ASP A 118 -11.73 1.46 -21.51
C ASP A 118 -12.45 0.24 -20.92
N ALA A 119 -13.79 0.29 -20.99
CA ALA A 119 -14.68 -0.84 -20.73
C ALA A 119 -14.57 -1.96 -21.79
N ALA A 120 -13.39 -2.16 -22.39
CA ALA A 120 -13.16 -3.02 -23.55
C ALA A 120 -12.15 -4.15 -23.33
N GLU A 121 -11.52 -4.29 -22.15
CA GLU A 121 -10.88 -5.56 -21.74
C GLU A 121 -11.83 -6.41 -20.87
N PHE A 122 -13.05 -6.60 -21.39
CA PHE A 122 -14.00 -7.58 -20.89
C PHE A 122 -13.73 -8.92 -21.61
N ASN A 123 -12.63 -9.60 -21.28
CA ASN A 123 -12.50 -11.04 -21.53
C ASN A 123 -11.31 -11.66 -20.76
N HIS A 124 -11.66 -12.48 -19.76
CA HIS A 124 -10.81 -13.37 -18.93
C HIS A 124 -10.26 -12.82 -17.61
N GLY A 125 -11.06 -12.96 -16.54
CA GLY A 125 -10.59 -13.08 -15.14
C GLY A 125 -10.17 -11.75 -14.51
N ALA A 126 -10.84 -11.38 -13.42
CA ALA A 126 -10.45 -10.36 -12.43
C ALA A 126 -9.39 -9.34 -12.87
N SER A 127 -9.84 -8.11 -13.13
CA SER A 127 -8.95 -6.96 -13.09
C SER A 127 -8.56 -6.75 -11.63
N MET A 128 -7.53 -7.49 -11.19
CA MET A 128 -6.91 -7.30 -9.90
C MET A 128 -6.30 -5.90 -9.92
N ASP A 129 -6.84 -5.00 -9.09
CA ASP A 129 -6.37 -3.62 -9.01
C ASP A 129 -4.84 -3.60 -8.76
N ALA A 130 -4.12 -3.08 -9.76
CA ALA A 130 -2.67 -3.06 -9.79
C ALA A 130 -2.08 -2.31 -8.58
N GLU A 131 -2.80 -1.34 -8.01
CA GLU A 131 -2.37 -0.64 -6.81
C GLU A 131 -2.38 -1.57 -5.59
N LYS A 132 -3.44 -2.37 -5.40
CA LYS A 132 -3.54 -3.33 -4.28
C LYS A 132 -2.43 -4.37 -4.34
N VAL A 133 -2.12 -4.87 -5.54
CA VAL A 133 -0.97 -5.78 -5.77
C VAL A 133 0.34 -5.09 -5.39
N THR A 134 0.56 -3.89 -5.89
CA THR A 134 1.77 -3.08 -5.62
C THR A 134 1.98 -2.88 -4.12
N LEU A 135 0.91 -2.59 -3.38
CA LEU A 135 0.96 -2.38 -1.93
C LEU A 135 1.28 -3.66 -1.16
N MET A 136 0.78 -4.82 -1.60
CA MET A 136 1.18 -6.11 -1.02
C MET A 136 2.63 -6.47 -1.31
N GLU A 137 3.10 -6.22 -2.53
CA GLU A 137 4.51 -6.41 -2.90
C GLU A 137 5.43 -5.49 -2.08
N CYS A 138 5.01 -4.25 -1.81
CA CYS A 138 5.73 -3.36 -0.89
C CYS A 138 5.86 -3.96 0.52
N TYR A 139 4.79 -4.59 1.03
CA TYR A 139 4.85 -5.28 2.32
C TYR A 139 5.80 -6.49 2.30
N ILE A 140 5.77 -7.29 1.24
CA ILE A 140 6.65 -8.46 1.06
C ILE A 140 8.12 -8.00 1.00
N LEU A 141 8.44 -6.98 0.20
CA LEU A 141 9.77 -6.39 0.17
C LEU A 141 10.20 -5.90 1.55
N GLY A 142 9.33 -5.21 2.28
CA GLY A 142 9.60 -4.78 3.65
C GLY A 142 9.88 -5.95 4.61
N THR A 143 9.29 -7.12 4.37
CA THR A 143 9.57 -8.35 5.14
C THR A 143 10.97 -8.86 4.84
N HIS A 144 11.36 -8.95 3.57
CA HIS A 144 12.69 -9.36 3.14
C HIS A 144 13.79 -8.41 3.60
N LEU A 145 13.52 -7.10 3.60
CA LEU A 145 14.45 -6.05 4.05
C LEU A 145 14.45 -5.86 5.57
N HIS A 146 13.57 -6.55 6.31
CA HIS A 146 13.38 -6.38 7.75
C HIS A 146 13.05 -4.93 8.17
N ASP A 147 12.31 -4.20 7.33
CA ASP A 147 11.90 -2.82 7.58
C ASP A 147 10.46 -2.77 8.09
N GLU A 148 10.28 -2.66 9.41
CA GLU A 148 8.96 -2.55 10.04
C GLU A 148 8.22 -1.27 9.63
N ARG A 149 8.93 -0.15 9.41
CA ARG A 149 8.29 1.13 9.08
C ARG A 149 7.65 1.04 7.71
N PHE A 150 8.37 0.45 6.75
CA PHE A 150 7.86 0.28 5.40
C PHE A 150 6.68 -0.70 5.36
N ARG A 151 6.78 -1.84 6.08
CA ARG A 151 5.66 -2.78 6.19
C ARG A 151 4.40 -2.14 6.77
N ASN A 152 4.55 -1.38 7.85
CA ASN A 152 3.42 -0.70 8.49
C ASN A 152 2.82 0.37 7.56
N ALA A 153 3.66 1.09 6.81
CA ALA A 153 3.20 2.06 5.82
C ALA A 153 2.44 1.40 4.66
N ALA A 154 2.91 0.25 4.16
CA ALA A 154 2.21 -0.53 3.14
C ALA A 154 0.84 -1.01 3.64
N ILE A 155 0.73 -1.47 4.89
CA ILE A 155 -0.56 -1.82 5.51
C ILE A 155 -1.49 -0.61 5.60
N ASN A 156 -0.98 0.55 6.02
CA ASN A 156 -1.79 1.78 6.09
C ASN A 156 -2.33 2.17 4.71
N ALA A 157 -1.47 2.19 3.70
CA ALA A 157 -1.85 2.54 2.34
C ALA A 157 -2.86 1.53 1.76
N LEU A 158 -2.66 0.23 2.02
CA LEU A 158 -3.61 -0.80 1.58
C LEU A 158 -4.98 -0.64 2.24
N VAL A 159 -5.02 -0.40 3.56
CA VAL A 159 -6.28 -0.17 4.28
C VAL A 159 -6.97 1.11 3.79
N GLN A 160 -6.22 2.18 3.58
CA GLN A 160 -6.76 3.41 3.01
C GLN A 160 -7.40 3.16 1.64
N LYS A 161 -6.71 2.47 0.73
CA LYS A 161 -7.20 2.14 -0.61
C LYS A 161 -8.52 1.34 -0.57
N VAL A 162 -8.58 0.29 0.24
CA VAL A 162 -9.81 -0.54 0.32
C VAL A 162 -10.98 0.19 1.01
N GLU A 163 -10.70 1.14 1.90
CA GLU A 163 -11.72 1.99 2.51
C GLU A 163 -12.24 3.06 1.54
N GLU A 164 -11.38 3.60 0.68
CA GLU A 164 -11.75 4.59 -0.35
C GLU A 164 -12.63 3.99 -1.46
N GLU A 165 -12.39 2.73 -1.85
CA GLU A 165 -13.09 2.08 -2.97
C GLU A 165 -14.17 1.08 -2.54
N GLU A 166 -14.19 0.69 -1.26
CA GLU A 166 -14.99 -0.43 -0.75
C GLU A 166 -14.75 -1.77 -1.48
N GLU A 167 -13.61 -1.90 -2.16
CA GLU A 167 -13.20 -3.10 -2.89
C GLU A 167 -11.94 -3.71 -2.25
N TYR A 168 -12.04 -4.99 -1.86
CA TYR A 168 -11.04 -5.67 -1.05
C TYR A 168 -10.20 -6.61 -1.92
N PRO A 169 -8.90 -6.78 -1.62
CA PRO A 169 -8.03 -7.63 -2.41
C PRO A 169 -8.41 -9.11 -2.25
N THR A 170 -8.82 -9.70 -3.36
CA THR A 170 -9.05 -11.14 -3.55
C THR A 170 -8.04 -11.69 -4.54
N GLY A 171 -7.90 -13.02 -4.63
CA GLY A 171 -7.01 -13.72 -5.55
C GLY A 171 -5.52 -13.66 -5.17
N LEU A 172 -5.16 -12.90 -4.13
CA LEU A 172 -3.79 -12.70 -3.67
C LEU A 172 -3.39 -13.59 -2.49
N ALA A 173 -4.32 -14.39 -1.95
CA ALA A 173 -4.04 -15.20 -0.76
C ALA A 173 -2.89 -16.20 -1.00
N ALA A 174 -2.81 -16.78 -2.21
CA ALA A 174 -1.75 -17.70 -2.58
C ALA A 174 -0.36 -17.06 -2.53
N ASP A 175 -0.22 -15.86 -3.07
CA ASP A 175 1.06 -15.16 -3.14
C ASP A 175 1.48 -14.63 -1.77
N VAL A 176 0.54 -14.11 -0.98
CA VAL A 176 0.83 -13.68 0.40
C VAL A 176 1.30 -14.85 1.26
N TYR A 177 0.61 -16.00 1.21
CA TYR A 177 1.01 -17.16 2.02
C TYR A 177 2.34 -17.76 1.55
N ARG A 178 2.68 -17.64 0.26
CA ARG A 178 3.99 -18.08 -0.25
C ARG A 178 5.15 -17.26 0.33
N HIS A 179 4.98 -15.94 0.49
CA HIS A 179 6.07 -15.03 0.83
C HIS A 179 6.11 -14.57 2.29
N THR A 180 5.13 -14.98 3.10
CA THR A 180 5.07 -14.61 4.52
C THR A 180 5.12 -15.86 5.41
N SER A 181 5.42 -15.68 6.69
CA SER A 181 5.45 -16.78 7.67
C SER A 181 4.12 -16.95 8.40
N PRO A 182 3.85 -18.11 9.03
CA PRO A 182 2.68 -18.28 9.90
C PRO A 182 2.60 -17.19 10.98
N GLY A 183 1.42 -16.60 11.14
CA GLY A 183 1.18 -15.50 12.09
C GLY A 183 1.58 -14.10 11.60
N ASP A 184 2.06 -13.96 10.36
CA ASP A 184 2.36 -12.67 9.75
C ASP A 184 1.13 -11.75 9.71
N LYS A 185 1.39 -10.44 9.81
CA LYS A 185 0.36 -9.41 9.93
C LYS A 185 -0.45 -9.23 8.63
N LEU A 186 0.18 -9.40 7.46
CA LEU A 186 -0.52 -9.31 6.18
C LEU A 186 -1.45 -10.51 5.98
N ARG A 187 -1.02 -11.73 6.32
CA ARG A 187 -1.92 -12.92 6.31
C ARG A 187 -3.16 -12.67 7.14
N ARG A 188 -2.99 -12.10 8.34
CA ARG A 188 -4.10 -11.76 9.24
C ARG A 188 -5.04 -10.72 8.63
N LEU A 189 -4.50 -9.70 7.95
CA LEU A 189 -5.32 -8.67 7.31
C LEU A 189 -6.18 -9.26 6.19
N ILE A 190 -5.59 -10.06 5.30
CA ILE A 190 -6.33 -10.70 4.19
C ILE A 190 -7.39 -11.65 4.72
N VAL A 191 -7.08 -12.43 5.75
CA VAL A 191 -8.07 -13.28 6.43
C VAL A 191 -9.21 -12.45 6.99
N ASP A 192 -8.90 -11.35 7.69
CA ASP A 192 -9.95 -10.49 8.24
C ASP A 192 -10.79 -9.83 7.12
N PHE A 193 -10.23 -9.47 5.95
CA PHE A 193 -11.04 -9.02 4.80
C PHE A 193 -12.06 -10.08 4.37
N HIS A 194 -11.64 -11.33 4.23
CA HIS A 194 -12.51 -12.44 3.85
C HIS A 194 -13.60 -12.73 4.90
N VAL A 195 -13.29 -12.57 6.19
CA VAL A 195 -14.23 -12.85 7.28
C VAL A 195 -15.25 -11.74 7.44
N TRP A 196 -14.79 -10.49 7.46
CA TRP A 196 -15.63 -9.34 7.84
C TRP A 196 -16.36 -8.72 6.65
N LYS A 197 -15.81 -8.84 5.44
CA LYS A 197 -16.41 -8.29 4.21
C LYS A 197 -16.88 -9.38 3.26
N GLY A 198 -16.07 -10.42 3.08
CA GLY A 198 -16.45 -11.56 2.25
C GLY A 198 -17.52 -12.47 2.87
N GLN A 199 -17.65 -12.50 4.21
CA GLN A 199 -18.64 -13.29 4.97
C GLN A 199 -18.76 -14.77 4.53
N GLY A 200 -17.70 -15.33 3.94
CA GLY A 200 -17.64 -16.70 3.41
C GLY A 200 -17.96 -16.85 1.92
N GLU A 201 -18.52 -15.84 1.25
CA GLU A 201 -18.83 -15.88 -0.19
C GLU A 201 -17.57 -15.96 -1.05
N TRP A 202 -16.51 -15.28 -0.61
CA TRP A 202 -15.19 -15.24 -1.27
C TRP A 202 -14.38 -16.54 -1.16
N LEU A 203 -14.95 -17.59 -0.56
CA LEU A 203 -14.36 -18.93 -0.54
C LEU A 203 -15.14 -19.94 -1.40
N CYS A 204 -16.22 -19.52 -2.06
CA CYS A 204 -17.02 -20.38 -2.92
C CYS A 204 -16.67 -20.19 -4.39
N PHE A 205 -16.59 -21.28 -5.15
CA PHE A 205 -16.43 -21.22 -6.61
C PHE A 205 -17.58 -20.37 -7.21
N PRO A 206 -17.31 -19.47 -8.16
CA PRO A 206 -16.08 -19.30 -8.96
C PRO A 206 -15.07 -18.28 -8.42
N HIS A 207 -15.11 -17.93 -7.13
CA HIS A 207 -14.21 -16.93 -6.56
C HIS A 207 -12.73 -17.36 -6.63
N GLU A 208 -11.83 -16.39 -6.83
CA GLU A 208 -10.40 -16.61 -7.07
C GLU A 208 -9.73 -17.37 -5.92
N ASP A 209 -10.07 -17.00 -4.69
CA ASP A 209 -9.51 -17.60 -3.48
C ASP A 209 -10.24 -18.89 -3.04
N ALA A 210 -11.24 -19.37 -3.78
CA ALA A 210 -11.94 -20.62 -3.46
C ALA A 210 -11.00 -21.85 -3.47
N HIS A 211 -9.89 -21.76 -4.21
CA HIS A 211 -8.84 -22.77 -4.27
C HIS A 211 -7.50 -22.27 -3.69
N GLY A 212 -7.56 -21.29 -2.78
CA GLY A 212 -6.39 -20.77 -2.09
C GLY A 212 -5.67 -21.85 -1.25
N PRO A 213 -4.48 -21.54 -0.69
CA PRO A 213 -3.70 -22.49 0.10
C PRO A 213 -4.48 -23.08 1.27
N GLU A 214 -4.23 -24.35 1.61
CA GLU A 214 -4.92 -25.03 2.72
C GLU A 214 -4.77 -24.27 4.06
N GLU A 215 -3.59 -23.72 4.32
CA GLU A 215 -3.34 -22.87 5.50
C GLU A 215 -4.25 -21.64 5.52
N PHE A 216 -4.44 -20.99 4.37
CA PHE A 216 -5.30 -19.83 4.25
C PHE A 216 -6.77 -20.19 4.50
N LEU A 217 -7.26 -21.26 3.86
CA LEU A 217 -8.63 -21.72 4.06
C LEU A 217 -8.89 -22.11 5.53
N ALA A 218 -7.92 -22.74 6.19
CA ALA A 218 -7.99 -23.08 7.61
C ALA A 218 -8.01 -21.82 8.49
N ASP A 219 -7.17 -20.82 8.20
CA ASP A 219 -7.13 -19.56 8.94
C ASP A 219 -8.44 -18.76 8.80
N VAL A 220 -9.02 -18.70 7.59
CA VAL A 220 -10.34 -18.08 7.37
C VAL A 220 -11.42 -18.85 8.11
N ALA A 221 -11.49 -20.18 7.98
CA ALA A 221 -12.49 -20.99 8.70
C ALA A 221 -12.40 -20.80 10.22
N ALA A 222 -11.19 -20.78 10.77
CA ALA A 222 -10.96 -20.55 12.19
C ALA A 222 -11.33 -19.12 12.61
N ALA A 223 -11.04 -18.11 11.78
CA ALA A 223 -11.38 -16.73 12.04
C ALA A 223 -12.90 -16.46 11.95
N THR A 224 -13.59 -17.03 10.96
CA THR A 224 -15.06 -16.99 10.83
C THR A 224 -15.73 -17.60 12.07
N LYS A 225 -15.25 -18.76 12.55
CA LYS A 225 -15.77 -19.38 13.77
C LYS A 225 -15.58 -18.48 15.00
N ARG A 226 -14.44 -17.79 15.11
CA ARG A 226 -14.16 -16.87 16.23
C ARG A 226 -15.02 -15.60 16.16
N ALA A 227 -15.23 -15.06 14.97
CA ALA A 227 -16.05 -13.87 14.77
C ALA A 227 -17.55 -14.17 14.98
N GLY A 228 -18.00 -15.37 14.60
CA GLY A 228 -19.37 -15.82 14.82
C GLY A 228 -20.39 -14.87 14.20
N ALA A 229 -21.48 -14.59 14.91
CA ALA A 229 -22.53 -13.69 14.42
C ALA A 229 -22.12 -12.20 14.37
N MET A 230 -20.99 -11.82 14.95
CA MET A 230 -20.56 -10.41 15.03
C MET A 230 -20.33 -9.78 13.65
N VAL A 231 -19.97 -10.59 12.65
CA VAL A 231 -19.72 -10.12 11.27
C VAL A 231 -20.97 -9.60 10.57
N TYR A 232 -22.16 -9.91 11.10
CA TYR A 232 -23.47 -9.50 10.53
C TYR A 232 -24.12 -8.35 11.30
N TRP A 233 -23.45 -7.80 12.31
CA TRP A 233 -24.03 -6.73 13.13
C TRP A 233 -23.70 -5.36 12.52
N ASP A 234 -24.73 -4.58 12.18
CA ASP A 234 -24.58 -3.28 11.48
C ASP A 234 -23.66 -2.26 12.18
N HIS A 235 -23.49 -2.36 13.50
CA HIS A 235 -22.66 -1.45 14.29
C HIS A 235 -21.24 -1.97 14.54
N MET A 236 -20.92 -3.18 14.10
CA MET A 236 -19.62 -3.77 14.30
C MET A 236 -18.65 -3.27 13.23
N LYS A 237 -17.67 -2.49 13.68
CA LYS A 237 -16.56 -2.04 12.84
C LYS A 237 -15.61 -3.18 12.52
N SER A 238 -15.03 -3.13 11.33
CA SER A 238 -14.00 -4.09 10.92
C SER A 238 -12.76 -3.94 11.80
N PRO A 239 -11.94 -4.99 12.00
CA PRO A 239 -10.83 -4.88 12.94
C PRO A 239 -9.72 -3.91 12.48
N TRP A 240 -9.58 -3.64 11.18
CA TRP A 240 -8.65 -2.63 10.65
C TRP A 240 -9.11 -1.20 10.91
N GLU A 241 -10.42 -0.94 11.00
CA GLU A 241 -10.94 0.40 11.33
C GLU A 241 -10.65 0.78 12.79
N THR A 242 -10.61 -0.20 13.71
CA THR A 242 -10.53 0.07 15.16
C THR A 242 -9.17 -0.26 15.76
N PHE A 243 -8.50 -1.29 15.24
CA PHE A 243 -7.32 -1.91 15.85
C PHE A 243 -6.14 -2.05 14.88
N LEU A 244 -6.05 -1.19 13.86
CA LEU A 244 -5.06 -1.25 12.79
C LEU A 244 -3.64 -1.56 13.29
N CYS A 245 -3.10 -0.67 14.14
CA CYS A 245 -1.75 -0.81 14.68
C CYS A 245 -1.58 -2.08 15.52
N THR A 246 -2.44 -2.27 16.52
CA THR A 246 -2.30 -3.39 17.46
C THR A 246 -2.42 -4.75 16.77
N ARG A 247 -3.16 -4.83 15.67
CA ARG A 247 -3.49 -6.09 15.02
C ARG A 247 -2.62 -6.38 13.81
N TYR A 248 -2.29 -5.37 13.00
CA TYR A 248 -1.64 -5.51 11.70
C TYR A 248 -0.31 -4.77 11.55
N HIS A 249 0.09 -3.91 12.50
CA HIS A 249 1.45 -3.37 12.50
C HIS A 249 2.41 -4.25 13.27
N GLN A 250 3.68 -4.12 12.92
CA GLN A 250 4.81 -4.76 13.56
C GLN A 250 5.67 -3.71 14.27
N HIS A 251 5.97 -3.96 15.55
CA HIS A 251 6.72 -3.06 16.43
C HIS A 251 7.72 -3.82 17.31
N ALA A 252 8.48 -4.77 16.74
CA ALA A 252 9.53 -5.43 17.52
C ALA A 252 10.72 -4.49 17.74
N HIS A 253 10.94 -3.53 16.84
CA HIS A 253 12.10 -2.64 16.84
C HIS A 253 11.75 -1.16 16.64
N THR A 254 10.52 -0.86 16.23
CA THR A 254 10.00 0.50 16.13
C THR A 254 9.21 0.89 17.37
N GLN A 255 9.25 2.17 17.76
CA GLN A 255 8.28 2.69 18.72
C GLN A 255 6.88 2.53 18.12
N GLY A 256 5.91 2.07 18.92
CA GLY A 256 4.55 1.78 18.46
C GLY A 256 3.92 2.97 17.72
N CYS A 257 2.97 2.72 16.82
CA CYS A 257 2.25 3.80 16.15
C CYS A 257 1.54 4.65 17.21
N VAL A 258 2.01 5.87 17.41
CA VAL A 258 1.37 6.83 18.31
C VAL A 258 -0.05 7.02 17.78
N LYS A 259 -1.06 6.62 18.55
CA LYS A 259 -2.43 7.05 18.27
C LYS A 259 -2.41 8.57 18.36
N VAL A 260 -2.57 9.25 17.22
CA VAL A 260 -3.07 10.62 17.27
C VAL A 260 -4.49 10.48 17.82
N ILE A 261 -4.62 10.67 19.14
CA ILE A 261 -5.92 10.88 19.74
C ILE A 261 -6.38 12.20 19.17
N ASP A 262 -7.35 12.15 18.28
CA ASP A 262 -8.04 13.35 17.84
C ASP A 262 -8.75 13.94 19.06
N LEU A 263 -8.19 15.03 19.60
CA LEU A 263 -8.78 15.80 20.69
C LEU A 263 -9.79 16.84 20.16
N SER A 264 -10.19 16.77 18.88
CA SER A 264 -11.24 17.64 18.32
C SER A 264 -12.67 17.13 18.55
N GLY A 265 -12.87 16.25 19.53
CA GLY A 265 -14.21 15.99 20.08
C GLY A 265 -14.74 17.26 20.74
N GLU A 266 -15.59 17.99 20.03
CA GLU A 266 -16.49 18.98 20.60
C GLU A 266 -17.44 18.24 21.57
N ASP A 267 -17.30 18.57 22.86
CA ASP A 267 -18.30 18.30 23.91
C ASP A 267 -19.59 19.12 23.70
#